data_AF-A0A381NNZ8-F1
#
_entry.id   AF-A0A381NNZ8-F1
#
_cell.length_a   1.000
_cell.length_b   1.000
_cell.length_c   1.000
_cell.angle_alpha   90.00
_cell.angle_beta   90.00
_cell.angle_gamma   90.00
#
_symmetry.space_group_name_H-M   'P 1'
#
loop_
_entity.id
_entity.type
_entity.pdbx_description
1 polymer ?
#
loop_
_entity_poly.entity_id
_entity_poly.type
_entity_poly.pdbx_seq_one_letter_code
_entity_poly.pdbx_strand_id
1 'polypeptide(L)'
;MIFAKSKKYLKKIEESSVYDVADITPLSLASHLTKETKNNIFLKREDLQPVFSFKLRGAYNKISYLKKIGTVERVITASAGNHAQGVAYSARKLRLKATIVMPVTSPSIKVSAVKNLGAQVVLVGDTYDEAYEHAIKLSKKPNYAFVHPYDDPDVIAGQGTIGKEILDQAGNDLDAVFVPVGGGGLLAGIGAYIKTLRPDVKIIGVEPEEAAGLYEALKANRIVTLKQVGLFVDGVAVKQVGKVTFPIIKEWVDEVVIVSVDEICAAIEDIFQETRTISEPAGALSLAGLKKLTKSKGWKNKNLVAINSGANLNFDRLSHIVERVQLGEKKEALLSVCIPEEKGSFRQFCKDLGKRMITEFNYRIDDEKEANIFVACRVNEGIKEKSRFIKDLRKKGYSPKDLSDNEMAKLHVKHMVGGRAPKDIISYGEEIFRVEFPERPGALMDFLSLLGDKWNITLFHYRNQGSAYGRVLVGFQANPKETEKLTKHLVKTGFPFWNESKNSAYLSFLE
;
A
#
# COMPACT_ATOMS: atom_id res chain seq x y z
N MET A 1 -12.43 -37.71 15.99
CA MET A 1 -11.95 -37.67 14.58
C MET A 1 -11.22 -36.36 14.36
N ILE A 2 -10.06 -36.40 13.71
CA ILE A 2 -9.29 -35.21 13.31
C ILE A 2 -10.09 -34.42 12.25
N PHE A 3 -10.25 -33.11 12.46
CA PHE A 3 -10.89 -32.10 11.58
C PHE A 3 -12.34 -32.41 11.12
N ALA A 4 -13.24 -32.71 12.07
CA ALA A 4 -14.61 -33.13 11.79
C ALA A 4 -15.45 -32.08 11.03
N LYS A 5 -15.23 -30.78 11.24
CA LYS A 5 -15.95 -29.72 10.51
C LYS A 5 -15.36 -29.52 9.13
N SER A 6 -14.04 -29.55 9.00
CA SER A 6 -13.34 -29.38 7.72
C SER A 6 -13.67 -30.47 6.70
N LYS A 7 -13.80 -31.74 7.13
CA LYS A 7 -14.14 -32.87 6.25
C LYS A 7 -15.45 -32.70 5.48
N LYS A 8 -16.41 -31.93 6.02
CA LYS A 8 -17.70 -31.65 5.35
C LYS A 8 -17.54 -30.80 4.09
N TYR A 9 -16.40 -30.13 3.92
CA TYR A 9 -16.12 -29.25 2.79
C TYR A 9 -15.42 -29.94 1.62
N LEU A 10 -14.71 -31.06 1.83
CA LEU A 10 -13.97 -31.75 0.76
C LEU A 10 -14.85 -32.00 -0.47
N LYS A 11 -15.95 -32.73 -0.28
CA LYS A 11 -16.90 -33.04 -1.36
C LYS A 11 -17.46 -31.78 -2.01
N LYS A 12 -17.82 -30.77 -1.21
CA LYS A 12 -18.35 -29.48 -1.71
C LYS A 12 -17.32 -28.71 -2.54
N ILE A 13 -16.04 -28.81 -2.20
CA ILE A 13 -14.94 -28.16 -2.93
C ILE A 13 -14.69 -28.91 -4.25
N GLU A 14 -14.67 -30.23 -4.23
CA GLU A 14 -14.45 -31.07 -5.41
C GLU A 14 -15.57 -30.95 -6.45
N GLU A 15 -16.82 -30.86 -5.98
CA GLU A 15 -18.02 -30.73 -6.83
C GLU A 15 -18.34 -29.26 -7.21
N SER A 16 -17.48 -28.32 -6.82
CA SER A 16 -17.71 -26.90 -7.05
C SER A 16 -17.67 -26.53 -8.53
N SER A 17 -18.61 -25.69 -8.98
CA SER A 17 -18.71 -25.25 -10.38
C SER A 17 -17.93 -23.95 -10.66
N VAL A 18 -16.91 -23.60 -9.86
CA VAL A 18 -16.18 -22.32 -10.00
C VAL A 18 -15.58 -22.08 -11.38
N TYR A 19 -15.18 -23.15 -12.07
CA TYR A 19 -14.46 -23.06 -13.34
C TYR A 19 -15.33 -22.63 -14.53
N ASP A 20 -16.64 -22.48 -14.34
CA ASP A 20 -17.52 -21.85 -15.34
C ASP A 20 -17.23 -20.35 -15.52
N VAL A 21 -16.54 -19.73 -14.55
CA VAL A 21 -16.21 -18.31 -14.51
C VAL A 21 -14.79 -17.99 -14.03
N ALA A 22 -14.17 -18.88 -13.26
CA ALA A 22 -12.84 -18.67 -12.70
C ALA A 22 -11.80 -19.52 -13.43
N ASP A 23 -10.61 -18.96 -13.63
CA ASP A 23 -9.49 -19.68 -14.20
C ASP A 23 -8.70 -20.41 -13.11
N ILE A 24 -8.00 -21.50 -13.47
CA ILE A 24 -6.93 -22.05 -12.63
C ILE A 24 -5.77 -21.07 -12.69
N THR A 25 -5.59 -20.31 -11.62
CA THR A 25 -4.57 -19.25 -11.60
C THR A 25 -3.17 -19.83 -11.43
N PRO A 26 -2.14 -19.18 -11.97
CA PRO A 26 -0.77 -19.68 -11.85
C PRO A 26 -0.28 -19.63 -10.40
N LEU A 27 0.57 -20.58 -10.05
CA LEU A 27 1.43 -20.56 -8.87
C LEU A 27 2.83 -20.14 -9.30
N SER A 28 3.10 -18.83 -9.27
CA SER A 28 4.31 -18.24 -9.85
C SER A 28 5.46 -18.22 -8.84
N LEU A 29 6.66 -18.66 -9.24
CA LEU A 29 7.87 -18.52 -8.41
C LEU A 29 8.30 -17.04 -8.35
N ALA A 30 8.37 -16.48 -7.14
CA ALA A 30 8.96 -15.18 -6.88
C ALA A 30 10.48 -15.33 -6.80
N SER A 31 11.15 -15.10 -7.92
CA SER A 31 12.55 -15.50 -8.12
C SER A 31 13.53 -14.63 -7.34
N HIS A 32 13.25 -13.34 -7.20
CA HIS A 32 14.11 -12.42 -6.44
C HIS A 32 13.99 -12.70 -4.94
N LEU A 33 12.77 -12.77 -4.42
CA LEU A 33 12.46 -13.09 -3.02
C LEU A 33 12.96 -14.48 -2.64
N THR A 34 12.93 -15.44 -3.57
CA THR A 34 13.45 -16.79 -3.33
C THR A 34 14.95 -16.76 -3.02
N LYS A 35 15.71 -15.99 -3.81
CA LYS A 35 17.15 -15.80 -3.60
C LYS A 35 17.44 -15.01 -2.33
N GLU A 36 16.68 -13.94 -2.09
CA GLU A 36 16.86 -13.06 -0.93
C GLU A 36 16.61 -13.78 0.40
N THR A 37 15.51 -14.53 0.48
CA THR A 37 15.08 -15.20 1.72
C THR A 37 15.69 -16.58 1.90
N LYS A 38 16.29 -17.16 0.85
CA LYS A 38 16.75 -18.56 0.81
C LYS A 38 15.62 -19.55 1.08
N ASN A 39 14.40 -19.24 0.61
CA ASN A 39 13.22 -20.10 0.62
C ASN A 39 12.59 -20.06 -0.76
N ASN A 40 11.97 -21.14 -1.24
CA ASN A 40 11.21 -21.10 -2.49
C ASN A 40 9.86 -20.44 -2.22
N ILE A 41 9.71 -19.19 -2.67
CA ILE A 41 8.49 -18.41 -2.46
C ILE A 41 7.65 -18.43 -3.72
N PHE A 42 6.40 -18.86 -3.57
CA PHE A 42 5.42 -18.91 -4.64
C PHE A 42 4.26 -17.96 -4.36
N LEU A 43 3.77 -17.31 -5.41
CA LEU A 43 2.60 -16.44 -5.39
C LEU A 43 1.44 -17.15 -6.09
N LYS A 44 0.35 -17.40 -5.38
CA LYS A 44 -0.91 -17.87 -5.98
C LYS A 44 -1.67 -16.66 -6.52
N ARG A 45 -1.75 -16.54 -7.86
CA ARG A 45 -2.13 -15.31 -8.59
C ARG A 45 -3.64 -15.11 -8.77
N GLU A 46 -4.38 -15.02 -7.67
CA GLU A 46 -5.83 -14.78 -7.70
C GLU A 46 -6.22 -13.37 -8.18
N ASP A 47 -5.25 -12.47 -8.28
CA ASP A 47 -5.36 -11.17 -8.94
C ASP A 47 -5.61 -11.28 -10.47
N LEU A 48 -5.33 -12.42 -11.10
CA LEU A 48 -5.54 -12.64 -12.53
C LEU A 48 -6.96 -13.10 -12.89
N GLN A 49 -7.84 -13.28 -11.91
CA GLN A 49 -9.24 -13.61 -12.18
C GLN A 49 -9.95 -12.48 -12.96
N PRO A 50 -11.05 -12.76 -13.69
CA PRO A 50 -11.78 -11.74 -14.48
C PRO A 50 -12.30 -10.52 -13.70
N VAL A 51 -12.40 -10.62 -12.38
CA VAL A 51 -12.79 -9.53 -11.46
C VAL A 51 -11.64 -9.08 -10.55
N PHE A 52 -10.41 -9.42 -10.94
CA PHE A 52 -9.15 -9.09 -10.29
C PHE A 52 -9.04 -9.53 -8.82
N SER A 53 -9.76 -10.59 -8.43
CA SER A 53 -9.69 -11.18 -7.09
C SER A 53 -10.35 -12.55 -7.00
N PHE A 54 -10.02 -13.29 -5.94
CA PHE A 54 -10.60 -14.62 -5.65
C PHE A 54 -12.10 -14.63 -5.38
N LYS A 55 -12.71 -13.47 -5.06
CA LYS A 55 -14.11 -13.40 -4.59
C LYS A 55 -15.12 -13.96 -5.58
N LEU A 56 -14.76 -14.01 -6.86
CA LEU A 56 -15.54 -14.65 -7.91
C LEU A 56 -15.91 -16.10 -7.59
N ARG A 57 -14.98 -16.87 -7.01
CA ARG A 57 -15.15 -18.31 -6.81
C ARG A 57 -16.30 -18.62 -5.85
N GLY A 58 -16.21 -18.15 -4.60
CA GLY A 58 -17.29 -18.38 -3.64
C GLY A 58 -18.60 -17.69 -3.98
N ALA A 59 -18.56 -16.51 -4.61
CA ALA A 59 -19.78 -15.86 -5.10
C ALA A 59 -20.47 -16.75 -6.15
N TYR A 60 -19.72 -17.23 -7.15
CA TYR A 60 -20.27 -18.07 -8.20
C TYR A 60 -20.77 -19.41 -7.66
N ASN A 61 -20.00 -20.07 -6.79
CA ASN A 61 -20.38 -21.35 -6.23
C ASN A 61 -21.72 -21.26 -5.48
N LYS A 62 -21.90 -20.22 -4.65
CA LYS A 62 -23.16 -19.99 -3.95
C LYS A 62 -24.31 -19.72 -4.92
N ILE A 63 -24.11 -18.82 -5.87
CA ILE A 63 -25.17 -18.39 -6.79
C ILE A 63 -25.57 -19.52 -7.74
N SER A 64 -24.61 -20.33 -8.21
CA SER A 64 -24.86 -21.52 -9.02
C SER A 64 -25.66 -22.56 -8.24
N TYR A 65 -25.33 -22.81 -6.98
CA TYR A 65 -26.12 -23.68 -6.11
C TYR A 65 -27.56 -23.17 -5.95
N LEU A 66 -27.74 -21.88 -5.64
CA LEU A 66 -29.06 -21.25 -5.51
C LEU A 66 -29.88 -21.33 -6.80
N LYS A 67 -29.23 -21.21 -7.97
CA LYS A 67 -29.89 -21.37 -9.28
C LYS A 67 -30.36 -22.81 -9.49
N LYS A 68 -29.53 -23.80 -9.15
CA LYS A 68 -29.84 -25.24 -9.33
C LYS A 68 -31.03 -25.68 -8.48
N ILE A 69 -31.17 -25.17 -7.26
CA ILE A 69 -32.32 -25.50 -6.40
C ILE A 69 -33.62 -24.74 -6.80
N GLY A 70 -33.54 -23.81 -7.75
CA GLY A 70 -34.72 -23.21 -8.40
C GLY A 70 -35.48 -22.16 -7.59
N THR A 71 -34.97 -21.70 -6.44
CA THR A 71 -35.72 -20.83 -5.52
C THR A 71 -35.40 -19.33 -5.63
N VAL A 72 -34.48 -18.95 -6.53
CA VAL A 72 -33.92 -17.58 -6.55
C VAL A 72 -34.03 -16.93 -7.92
N GLU A 73 -34.65 -15.74 -7.95
CA GLU A 73 -34.70 -14.85 -9.11
C GLU A 73 -33.70 -13.69 -9.00
N ARG A 74 -33.39 -13.28 -7.76
CA ARG A 74 -32.49 -12.16 -7.50
C ARG A 74 -31.54 -12.45 -6.36
N VAL A 75 -30.26 -12.16 -6.59
CA VAL A 75 -29.23 -12.19 -5.56
C VAL A 75 -28.93 -10.80 -5.04
N ILE A 76 -28.68 -10.70 -3.75
CA ILE A 76 -28.44 -9.44 -3.04
C ILE A 76 -27.15 -9.56 -2.24
N THR A 77 -26.35 -8.51 -2.24
CA THR A 77 -25.26 -8.37 -1.26
C THR A 77 -25.03 -6.90 -0.92
N ALA A 78 -24.36 -6.66 0.20
CA ALA A 78 -23.82 -5.35 0.54
C ALA A 78 -22.30 -5.39 0.43
N SER A 79 -21.77 -4.61 -0.51
CA SER A 79 -20.33 -4.46 -0.74
C SER A 79 -20.10 -3.37 -1.78
N ALA A 80 -19.05 -2.56 -1.59
CA ALA A 80 -18.56 -1.64 -2.60
C ALA A 80 -17.23 -2.09 -3.23
N GLY A 81 -16.85 -3.38 -3.12
CA GLY A 81 -15.52 -3.86 -3.51
C GLY A 81 -15.52 -5.21 -4.23
N ASN A 82 -14.47 -6.02 -3.99
CA ASN A 82 -14.23 -7.29 -4.68
C ASN A 82 -15.42 -8.26 -4.66
N HIS A 83 -16.13 -8.34 -3.53
CA HIS A 83 -17.31 -9.20 -3.42
C HIS A 83 -18.47 -8.73 -4.31
N ALA A 84 -18.69 -7.42 -4.42
CA ALA A 84 -19.72 -6.87 -5.30
C ALA A 84 -19.47 -7.24 -6.76
N GLN A 85 -18.22 -7.11 -7.22
CA GLN A 85 -17.85 -7.51 -8.58
C GLN A 85 -18.05 -9.01 -8.80
N GLY A 86 -17.62 -9.85 -7.83
CA GLY A 86 -17.83 -11.30 -7.88
C GLY A 86 -19.31 -11.70 -8.00
N VAL A 87 -20.19 -11.08 -7.20
CA VAL A 87 -21.64 -11.34 -7.26
C VAL A 87 -22.25 -10.84 -8.56
N ALA A 88 -21.91 -9.61 -8.99
CA ALA A 88 -22.42 -9.03 -10.23
C ALA A 88 -22.04 -9.86 -11.46
N TYR A 89 -20.76 -10.25 -11.56
CA TYR A 89 -20.25 -11.10 -12.64
C TYR A 89 -20.97 -12.46 -12.65
N SER A 90 -21.09 -13.10 -11.49
CA SER A 90 -21.71 -14.42 -11.35
C SER A 90 -23.19 -14.40 -11.74
N ALA A 91 -23.94 -13.40 -11.29
CA ALA A 91 -25.35 -13.23 -11.61
C ALA A 91 -25.56 -13.01 -13.11
N ARG A 92 -24.72 -12.18 -13.75
CA ARG A 92 -24.75 -11.97 -15.21
C ARG A 92 -24.56 -13.29 -15.96
N LYS A 93 -23.52 -14.07 -15.61
CA LYS A 93 -23.24 -15.37 -16.24
C LYS A 93 -24.42 -16.35 -16.11
N LEU A 94 -25.04 -16.40 -14.94
CA LEU A 94 -26.16 -17.30 -14.62
C LEU A 94 -27.54 -16.75 -15.01
N ARG A 95 -27.59 -15.59 -15.67
CA ARG A 95 -28.83 -14.91 -16.10
C ARG A 95 -29.79 -14.67 -14.93
N LEU A 96 -29.25 -14.28 -13.78
CA LEU A 96 -29.99 -13.87 -12.59
C LEU A 96 -29.90 -12.35 -12.42
N LYS A 97 -30.89 -11.76 -11.74
CA LYS A 97 -30.82 -10.34 -11.37
C LYS A 97 -29.89 -10.19 -10.15
N ALA A 98 -29.05 -9.16 -10.13
CA ALA A 98 -28.23 -8.82 -8.97
C ALA A 98 -28.59 -7.42 -8.45
N THR A 99 -28.66 -7.28 -7.13
CA THR A 99 -28.71 -5.98 -6.45
C THR A 99 -27.55 -5.87 -5.48
N ILE A 100 -26.73 -4.85 -5.70
CA ILE A 100 -25.59 -4.53 -4.86
C ILE A 100 -25.93 -3.27 -4.08
N VAL A 101 -25.99 -3.40 -2.76
CA VAL A 101 -26.21 -2.26 -1.87
C VAL A 101 -24.85 -1.70 -1.46
N MET A 102 -24.69 -0.39 -1.59
CA MET A 102 -23.46 0.32 -1.25
C MET A 102 -23.78 1.59 -0.46
N PRO A 103 -22.87 2.08 0.39
CA PRO A 103 -22.99 3.41 0.98
C PRO A 103 -23.03 4.50 -0.10
N VAL A 104 -23.73 5.61 0.17
CA VAL A 104 -23.79 6.80 -0.71
C VAL A 104 -22.40 7.40 -0.92
N THR A 105 -21.52 7.26 0.07
CA THR A 105 -20.12 7.71 0.07
C THR A 105 -19.19 6.83 -0.79
N SER A 106 -19.70 5.77 -1.44
CA SER A 106 -18.88 4.87 -2.25
C SER A 106 -18.30 5.57 -3.48
N PRO A 107 -16.98 5.43 -3.76
CA PRO A 107 -16.37 6.05 -4.93
C PRO A 107 -17.07 5.67 -6.24
N SER A 108 -17.29 6.66 -7.10
CA SER A 108 -18.02 6.49 -8.37
C SER A 108 -17.41 5.41 -9.27
N ILE A 109 -16.08 5.25 -9.25
CA ILE A 109 -15.38 4.20 -10.00
C ILE A 109 -15.82 2.78 -9.57
N LYS A 110 -16.00 2.54 -8.26
CA LYS A 110 -16.42 1.23 -7.75
C LYS A 110 -17.91 0.97 -8.06
N VAL A 111 -18.74 2.01 -7.98
CA VAL A 111 -20.15 1.95 -8.41
C VAL A 111 -20.27 1.63 -9.90
N SER A 112 -19.50 2.32 -10.74
CA SER A 112 -19.49 2.12 -12.20
C SER A 112 -19.01 0.73 -12.58
N ALA A 113 -17.96 0.19 -11.94
CA ALA A 113 -17.48 -1.16 -12.20
C ALA A 113 -18.59 -2.23 -12.03
N VAL A 114 -19.40 -2.10 -10.97
CA VAL A 114 -20.51 -3.01 -10.70
C VAL A 114 -21.68 -2.79 -11.67
N LYS A 115 -22.00 -1.54 -12.01
CA LYS A 115 -23.03 -1.24 -13.03
C LYS A 115 -22.66 -1.79 -14.40
N ASN A 116 -21.38 -1.70 -14.80
CA ASN A 116 -20.87 -2.24 -16.07
C ASN A 116 -20.96 -3.77 -16.14
N LEU A 117 -21.00 -4.44 -14.99
CA LEU A 117 -21.28 -5.89 -14.88
C LEU A 117 -22.78 -6.23 -14.95
N GLY A 118 -23.67 -5.23 -15.13
CA GLY A 118 -25.10 -5.42 -15.32
C GLY A 118 -25.91 -5.56 -14.02
N ALA A 119 -25.30 -5.28 -12.86
CA ALA A 119 -26.01 -5.31 -11.58
C ALA A 119 -26.71 -3.99 -11.27
N GLN A 120 -27.87 -4.08 -10.60
CA GLN A 120 -28.53 -2.92 -10.04
C GLN A 120 -27.78 -2.45 -8.79
N VAL A 121 -27.31 -1.21 -8.78
CA VAL A 121 -26.72 -0.60 -7.58
C VAL A 121 -27.76 0.20 -6.83
N VAL A 122 -27.82 0.00 -5.52
CA VAL A 122 -28.68 0.74 -4.58
C VAL A 122 -27.77 1.46 -3.58
N LEU A 123 -27.76 2.79 -3.62
CA LEU A 123 -26.98 3.62 -2.70
C LEU A 123 -27.83 3.96 -1.48
N VAL A 124 -27.46 3.45 -0.30
CA VAL A 124 -28.19 3.64 0.95
C VAL A 124 -27.22 3.80 2.11
N GLY A 125 -27.48 4.82 2.92
CA GLY A 125 -26.72 5.09 4.14
C GLY A 125 -25.33 5.68 3.88
N ASP A 126 -24.72 6.18 4.94
CA ASP A 126 -23.37 6.75 4.90
C ASP A 126 -22.29 5.72 5.25
N THR A 127 -22.70 4.60 5.84
CA THR A 127 -21.81 3.55 6.35
C THR A 127 -22.08 2.18 5.73
N TYR A 128 -21.08 1.30 5.76
CA TYR A 128 -21.23 -0.10 5.33
C TYR A 128 -22.31 -0.84 6.14
N ASP A 129 -22.38 -0.58 7.45
CA ASP A 129 -23.31 -1.26 8.37
C ASP A 129 -24.77 -0.93 7.97
N GLU A 130 -25.07 0.32 7.63
CA GLU A 130 -26.40 0.73 7.12
C GLU A 130 -26.75 0.06 5.78
N ALA A 131 -25.79 0.04 4.83
CA ALA A 131 -25.96 -0.62 3.55
C ALA A 131 -26.19 -2.14 3.72
N TYR A 132 -25.48 -2.77 4.66
CA TYR A 132 -25.65 -4.18 5.02
C TYR A 132 -27.02 -4.47 5.61
N GLU A 133 -27.47 -3.69 6.59
CA GLU A 133 -28.80 -3.85 7.17
C GLU A 133 -29.90 -3.69 6.13
N HIS A 134 -29.76 -2.72 5.22
CA HIS A 134 -30.70 -2.55 4.12
C HIS A 134 -30.71 -3.76 3.17
N ALA A 135 -29.55 -4.31 2.83
CA ALA A 135 -29.44 -5.50 1.99
C ALA A 135 -30.10 -6.73 2.64
N ILE A 136 -29.93 -6.92 3.95
CA ILE A 136 -30.58 -7.99 4.70
C ILE A 136 -32.11 -7.80 4.77
N LYS A 137 -32.58 -6.56 4.96
CA LYS A 137 -34.02 -6.26 4.90
C LYS A 137 -34.59 -6.58 3.51
N LEU A 138 -33.88 -6.18 2.45
CA LEU A 138 -34.30 -6.41 1.06
C LEU A 138 -34.29 -7.90 0.69
N SER A 139 -33.35 -8.69 1.23
CA SER A 139 -33.27 -10.13 0.96
C SER A 139 -34.39 -10.96 1.58
N LYS A 140 -35.24 -10.39 2.44
CA LYS A 140 -36.42 -11.07 3.00
C LYS A 140 -37.59 -11.18 2.01
N LYS A 141 -37.50 -10.53 0.85
CA LYS A 141 -38.53 -10.62 -0.20
C LYS A 141 -38.57 -12.04 -0.80
N PRO A 142 -39.73 -12.51 -1.29
CA PRO A 142 -39.82 -13.80 -1.99
C PRO A 142 -38.81 -13.88 -3.15
N ASN A 143 -38.22 -15.06 -3.34
CA ASN A 143 -37.25 -15.39 -4.40
C ASN A 143 -35.95 -14.55 -4.39
N TYR A 144 -35.66 -13.83 -3.29
CA TYR A 144 -34.43 -13.07 -3.11
C TYR A 144 -33.49 -13.82 -2.18
N ALA A 145 -32.20 -13.81 -2.49
CA ALA A 145 -31.19 -14.49 -1.67
C ALA A 145 -30.01 -13.59 -1.37
N PHE A 146 -29.65 -13.49 -0.09
CA PHE A 146 -28.45 -12.79 0.33
C PHE A 146 -27.20 -13.65 0.08
N VAL A 147 -26.18 -13.08 -0.56
CA VAL A 147 -24.90 -13.73 -0.82
C VAL A 147 -23.85 -13.13 0.11
N HIS A 148 -23.53 -13.85 1.18
CA HIS A 148 -22.57 -13.40 2.19
C HIS A 148 -21.15 -13.33 1.60
N PRO A 149 -20.33 -12.33 1.96
CA PRO A 149 -18.94 -12.23 1.48
C PRO A 149 -17.97 -13.33 1.95
N TYR A 150 -18.32 -14.14 2.96
CA TYR A 150 -17.41 -15.12 3.56
C TYR A 150 -18.09 -16.13 4.50
N ASP A 151 -19.13 -15.75 5.24
CA ASP A 151 -19.73 -16.56 6.31
C ASP A 151 -20.86 -17.47 5.82
N ASP A 152 -20.59 -18.21 4.74
CA ASP A 152 -21.54 -19.14 4.13
C ASP A 152 -20.81 -20.42 3.67
N PRO A 153 -21.36 -21.62 3.92
CA PRO A 153 -20.68 -22.88 3.57
C PRO A 153 -20.36 -23.04 2.08
N ASP A 154 -21.23 -22.58 1.18
CA ASP A 154 -20.98 -22.70 -0.26
C ASP A 154 -19.98 -21.65 -0.73
N VAL A 155 -19.98 -20.48 -0.11
CA VAL A 155 -18.93 -19.46 -0.34
C VAL A 155 -17.57 -20.01 0.09
N ILE A 156 -17.46 -20.58 1.30
CA ILE A 156 -16.23 -21.19 1.82
C ILE A 156 -15.75 -22.31 0.89
N ALA A 157 -16.65 -23.19 0.45
CA ALA A 157 -16.31 -24.26 -0.49
C ALA A 157 -15.77 -23.72 -1.83
N GLY A 158 -16.37 -22.66 -2.37
CA GLY A 158 -15.86 -22.03 -3.59
C GLY A 158 -14.45 -21.44 -3.39
N GLN A 159 -14.14 -20.88 -2.21
CA GLN A 159 -12.77 -20.41 -1.95
C GLN A 159 -11.78 -21.56 -1.74
N GLY A 160 -12.25 -22.70 -1.22
CA GLY A 160 -11.44 -23.89 -0.99
C GLY A 160 -10.88 -24.52 -2.26
N THR A 161 -11.43 -24.21 -3.44
CA THR A 161 -10.87 -24.67 -4.73
C THR A 161 -9.46 -24.14 -4.96
N ILE A 162 -9.11 -22.99 -4.36
CA ILE A 162 -7.72 -22.49 -4.38
C ILE A 162 -6.79 -23.44 -3.63
N GLY A 163 -7.24 -24.02 -2.51
CA GLY A 163 -6.48 -25.02 -1.76
C GLY A 163 -6.25 -26.29 -2.59
N LYS A 164 -7.24 -26.70 -3.38
CA LYS A 164 -7.10 -27.78 -4.36
C LYS A 164 -6.04 -27.46 -5.40
N GLU A 165 -6.15 -26.31 -6.06
CA GLU A 165 -5.19 -25.89 -7.08
C GLU A 165 -3.77 -25.79 -6.52
N ILE A 166 -3.59 -25.28 -5.30
CA ILE A 166 -2.26 -25.19 -4.66
C ILE A 166 -1.64 -26.57 -4.47
N LEU A 167 -2.40 -27.57 -4.01
CA LEU A 167 -1.87 -28.93 -3.85
C LEU A 167 -1.53 -29.56 -5.20
N ASP A 168 -2.40 -29.37 -6.20
CA ASP A 168 -2.18 -29.89 -7.55
C ASP A 168 -0.92 -29.26 -8.20
N GLN A 169 -0.65 -27.97 -7.93
CA GLN A 169 0.44 -27.20 -8.53
C GLN A 169 1.77 -27.28 -7.77
N ALA A 170 1.75 -27.31 -6.44
CA ALA A 170 2.95 -27.28 -5.60
C ALA A 170 3.60 -28.67 -5.41
N GLY A 171 2.86 -29.75 -5.69
CA GLY A 171 3.34 -31.11 -5.47
C GLY A 171 3.53 -31.46 -4.00
N ASN A 172 4.43 -32.41 -3.72
CA ASN A 172 4.55 -33.01 -2.38
C ASN A 172 5.34 -32.16 -1.38
N ASP A 173 6.18 -31.24 -1.83
CA ASP A 173 7.18 -30.58 -0.98
C ASP A 173 6.69 -29.28 -0.33
N LEU A 174 5.38 -29.01 -0.31
CA LEU A 174 4.81 -27.80 0.28
C LEU A 174 5.00 -27.76 1.81
N ASP A 175 5.61 -26.70 2.36
CA ASP A 175 5.81 -26.55 3.81
C ASP A 175 4.72 -25.69 4.46
N ALA A 176 4.35 -24.56 3.83
CA ALA A 176 3.38 -23.63 4.41
C ALA A 176 2.62 -22.77 3.38
N VAL A 177 1.38 -22.43 3.72
CA VAL A 177 0.52 -21.50 2.96
C VAL A 177 0.09 -20.34 3.84
N PHE A 178 0.39 -19.13 3.39
CA PHE A 178 0.01 -17.86 4.01
C PHE A 178 -1.24 -17.30 3.33
N VAL A 179 -2.28 -17.04 4.11
CA VAL A 179 -3.60 -16.65 3.60
C VAL A 179 -4.06 -15.35 4.27
N PRO A 180 -4.55 -14.35 3.52
CA PRO A 180 -4.99 -13.10 4.09
C PRO A 180 -6.37 -13.28 4.75
N VAL A 181 -6.57 -12.65 5.91
CA VAL A 181 -7.75 -12.86 6.73
C VAL A 181 -8.48 -11.54 6.94
N GLY A 182 -9.71 -11.49 6.42
CA GLY A 182 -10.75 -10.57 6.89
C GLY A 182 -11.78 -11.35 7.70
N GLY A 183 -12.93 -11.68 7.08
CA GLY A 183 -13.94 -12.54 7.72
C GLY A 183 -13.60 -14.04 7.81
N GLY A 184 -12.45 -14.46 7.27
CA GLY A 184 -11.95 -15.84 7.36
C GLY A 184 -12.43 -16.83 6.29
N GLY A 185 -13.28 -16.44 5.34
CA GLY A 185 -13.83 -17.37 4.34
C GLY A 185 -12.77 -18.04 3.43
N LEU A 186 -11.77 -17.27 3.00
CA LEU A 186 -10.65 -17.77 2.19
C LEU A 186 -9.78 -18.76 2.98
N LEU A 187 -9.36 -18.34 4.19
CA LEU A 187 -8.58 -19.17 5.11
C LEU A 187 -9.32 -20.47 5.45
N ALA A 188 -10.60 -20.38 5.83
CA ALA A 188 -11.43 -21.54 6.14
C ALA A 188 -11.49 -22.54 4.97
N GLY A 189 -11.71 -22.05 3.74
CA GLY A 189 -11.80 -22.91 2.56
C GLY A 189 -10.47 -23.59 2.21
N ILE A 190 -9.39 -22.80 2.09
CA ILE A 190 -8.06 -23.30 1.75
C ILE A 190 -7.58 -24.31 2.79
N GLY A 191 -7.64 -23.95 4.07
CA GLY A 191 -7.12 -24.83 5.11
C GLY A 191 -7.99 -26.05 5.33
N ALA A 192 -9.32 -25.98 5.17
CA ALA A 192 -10.17 -27.17 5.25
C ALA A 192 -9.79 -28.22 4.20
N TYR A 193 -9.46 -27.81 2.98
CA TYR A 193 -9.00 -28.73 1.93
C TYR A 193 -7.60 -29.26 2.24
N ILE A 194 -6.64 -28.36 2.42
CA ILE A 194 -5.23 -28.72 2.57
C ILE A 194 -5.00 -29.56 3.82
N LYS A 195 -5.48 -29.13 5.00
CA LYS A 195 -5.22 -29.87 6.26
C LYS A 195 -5.89 -31.24 6.31
N THR A 196 -6.96 -31.46 5.55
CA THR A 196 -7.60 -32.77 5.50
C THR A 196 -6.79 -33.77 4.67
N LEU A 197 -6.09 -33.32 3.63
CA LEU A 197 -5.28 -34.17 2.74
C LEU A 197 -3.78 -34.21 3.13
N ARG A 198 -3.26 -33.08 3.60
CA ARG A 198 -1.87 -32.80 3.96
C ARG A 198 -1.81 -32.09 5.32
N PRO A 199 -2.09 -32.80 6.43
CA PRO A 199 -2.09 -32.22 7.77
C PRO A 199 -0.71 -31.67 8.21
N ASP A 200 0.36 -32.12 7.55
CA ASP A 200 1.75 -31.70 7.74
C ASP A 200 2.03 -30.27 7.22
N VAL A 201 1.28 -29.81 6.22
CA VAL A 201 1.42 -28.45 5.67
C VAL A 201 0.91 -27.43 6.69
N LYS A 202 1.69 -26.39 6.97
CA LYS A 202 1.27 -25.30 7.86
C LYS A 202 0.33 -24.34 7.14
N ILE A 203 -0.77 -23.96 7.76
CA ILE A 203 -1.67 -22.92 7.27
C ILE A 203 -1.63 -21.73 8.23
N ILE A 204 -1.23 -20.59 7.70
CA ILE A 204 -0.93 -19.39 8.46
C ILE A 204 -1.87 -18.28 8.02
N GLY A 205 -2.66 -17.76 8.95
CA GLY A 205 -3.48 -16.58 8.72
C GLY A 205 -2.62 -15.31 8.80
N VAL A 206 -2.91 -14.32 7.96
CA VAL A 206 -2.25 -13.01 8.03
C VAL A 206 -3.29 -11.91 8.14
N GLU A 207 -3.15 -11.05 9.16
CA GLU A 207 -4.04 -9.93 9.46
C GLU A 207 -3.24 -8.62 9.57
N PRO A 208 -3.82 -7.46 9.23
CA PRO A 208 -3.22 -6.18 9.55
C PRO A 208 -3.40 -5.84 11.05
N GLU A 209 -2.49 -5.05 11.62
CA GLU A 209 -2.56 -4.57 13.01
C GLU A 209 -3.90 -3.92 13.34
N GLU A 210 -4.45 -3.14 12.41
CA GLU A 210 -5.69 -2.40 12.61
C GLU A 210 -6.96 -3.25 12.36
N ALA A 211 -6.85 -4.53 12.03
CA ALA A 211 -8.01 -5.43 11.80
C ALA A 211 -7.70 -6.90 12.15
N ALA A 212 -7.03 -7.13 13.29
CA ALA A 212 -6.63 -8.45 13.78
C ALA A 212 -7.76 -9.24 14.47
N GLY A 213 -8.87 -9.47 13.76
CA GLY A 213 -10.09 -10.06 14.32
C GLY A 213 -9.97 -11.54 14.68
N LEU A 214 -9.30 -12.34 13.84
CA LEU A 214 -9.07 -13.76 14.06
C LEU A 214 -8.07 -13.98 15.20
N TYR A 215 -6.99 -13.18 15.26
CA TYR A 215 -6.02 -13.25 16.35
C TYR A 215 -6.69 -13.06 17.70
N GLU A 216 -7.49 -12.01 17.85
CA GLU A 216 -8.23 -11.75 19.10
C GLU A 216 -9.27 -12.84 19.40
N ALA A 217 -9.95 -13.37 18.38
CA ALA A 217 -10.91 -14.45 18.55
C ALA A 217 -10.25 -15.77 19.01
N LEU A 218 -9.07 -16.11 18.46
CA LEU A 218 -8.29 -17.27 18.89
C LEU A 218 -7.78 -17.11 20.32
N LYS A 219 -7.23 -15.94 20.63
CA LYS A 219 -6.74 -15.60 21.97
C LYS A 219 -7.85 -15.66 23.03
N ALA A 220 -9.04 -15.15 22.70
CA ALA A 220 -10.20 -15.20 23.59
C ALA A 220 -10.96 -16.54 23.55
N ASN A 221 -10.56 -17.46 22.66
CA ASN A 221 -11.22 -18.74 22.43
C ASN A 221 -12.71 -18.64 22.02
N ARG A 222 -13.14 -17.48 21.52
CA ARG A 222 -14.52 -17.14 21.14
C ARG A 222 -14.51 -16.01 20.12
N ILE A 223 -15.59 -15.84 19.37
CA ILE A 223 -15.73 -14.72 18.44
C ILE A 223 -15.73 -13.39 19.23
N VAL A 224 -14.94 -12.43 18.74
CA VAL A 224 -14.81 -11.07 19.30
C VAL A 224 -15.17 -10.06 18.20
N THR A 225 -15.80 -8.96 18.61
CA THR A 225 -16.05 -7.80 17.73
C THR A 225 -15.06 -6.69 18.10
N LEU A 226 -14.25 -6.28 17.13
CA LEU A 226 -13.34 -5.14 17.27
C LEU A 226 -14.14 -3.84 17.37
N LYS A 227 -13.68 -2.91 18.21
CA LYS A 227 -14.30 -1.58 18.37
C LYS A 227 -14.18 -0.74 17.10
N GLN A 228 -13.02 -0.82 16.46
CA GLN A 228 -12.67 -0.08 15.25
C GLN A 228 -11.82 -0.96 14.35
N VAL A 229 -11.82 -0.64 13.06
CA VAL A 229 -10.98 -1.30 12.06
C VAL A 229 -10.33 -0.25 11.16
N GLY A 230 -9.08 -0.50 10.79
CA GLY A 230 -8.36 0.31 9.82
C GLY A 230 -8.98 0.27 8.43
N LEU A 231 -8.86 1.38 7.68
CA LEU A 231 -9.42 1.51 6.33
C LEU A 231 -8.37 1.42 5.21
N PHE A 232 -7.09 1.28 5.57
CA PHE A 232 -6.02 1.15 4.59
C PHE A 232 -6.15 -0.16 3.81
N VAL A 233 -6.40 -1.26 4.51
CA VAL A 233 -6.54 -2.62 3.95
C VAL A 233 -8.03 -2.99 3.85
N ASP A 234 -8.77 -2.26 3.01
CA ASP A 234 -10.24 -2.31 2.92
C ASP A 234 -10.82 -3.71 2.66
N GLY A 235 -10.13 -4.56 1.89
CA GLY A 235 -10.55 -5.95 1.62
C GLY A 235 -10.61 -6.87 2.84
N VAL A 236 -9.92 -6.52 3.93
CA VAL A 236 -9.88 -7.28 5.20
C VAL A 236 -10.34 -6.48 6.42
N ALA A 237 -10.82 -5.25 6.23
CA ALA A 237 -11.33 -4.38 7.28
C ALA A 237 -12.67 -4.89 7.85
N VAL A 238 -12.63 -5.99 8.61
CA VAL A 238 -13.80 -6.71 9.12
C VAL A 238 -13.77 -6.70 10.65
N LYS A 239 -14.84 -6.18 11.28
CA LYS A 239 -14.93 -6.07 12.74
C LYS A 239 -15.00 -7.43 13.46
N GLN A 240 -15.53 -8.46 12.80
CA GLN A 240 -15.81 -9.75 13.42
C GLN A 240 -15.59 -10.89 12.41
N VAL A 241 -14.86 -11.93 12.81
CA VAL A 241 -14.73 -13.17 12.02
C VAL A 241 -16.07 -13.90 11.89
N GLY A 242 -16.24 -14.66 10.81
CA GLY A 242 -17.48 -15.40 10.56
C GLY A 242 -17.82 -16.45 11.61
N LYS A 243 -19.12 -16.65 11.85
CA LYS A 243 -19.66 -17.67 12.76
C LYS A 243 -19.48 -19.08 12.23
N VAL A 244 -19.48 -19.23 10.90
CA VAL A 244 -19.21 -20.48 10.17
C VAL A 244 -17.71 -20.68 9.99
N THR A 245 -16.96 -19.61 9.73
CA THR A 245 -15.52 -19.69 9.43
C THR A 245 -14.68 -20.01 10.67
N PHE A 246 -14.91 -19.31 11.79
CA PHE A 246 -14.09 -19.45 13.00
C PHE A 246 -14.02 -20.90 13.55
N PRO A 247 -15.14 -21.64 13.67
CA PRO A 247 -15.10 -23.00 14.17
C PRO A 247 -14.34 -23.99 13.28
N ILE A 248 -14.21 -23.71 11.98
CA ILE A 248 -13.43 -24.52 11.01
C ILE A 248 -11.95 -24.19 11.18
N ILE A 249 -11.60 -22.90 11.13
CA ILE A 249 -10.22 -22.40 11.22
C ILE A 249 -9.55 -22.90 12.50
N LYS A 250 -10.27 -22.83 13.63
CA LYS A 250 -9.78 -23.28 14.94
C LYS A 250 -9.39 -24.77 14.99
N GLU A 251 -9.88 -25.61 14.09
CA GLU A 251 -9.50 -27.03 14.07
C GLU A 251 -8.03 -27.25 13.71
N TRP A 252 -7.42 -26.35 12.93
CA TRP A 252 -6.15 -26.64 12.27
C TRP A 252 -5.22 -25.44 12.05
N VAL A 253 -5.64 -24.20 12.28
CA VAL A 253 -4.77 -23.03 12.05
C VAL A 253 -3.51 -23.14 12.91
N ASP A 254 -2.34 -23.06 12.28
CA ASP A 254 -1.07 -23.23 12.99
C ASP A 254 -0.62 -21.92 13.65
N GLU A 255 -0.86 -20.79 12.99
CA GLU A 255 -0.43 -19.47 13.45
C GLU A 255 -1.22 -18.34 12.77
N VAL A 256 -1.32 -17.20 13.44
CA VAL A 256 -1.82 -15.96 12.85
C VAL A 256 -0.76 -14.88 13.02
N VAL A 257 -0.32 -14.30 11.90
CA VAL A 257 0.70 -13.25 11.85
C VAL A 257 0.02 -11.91 11.66
N ILE A 258 0.36 -10.96 12.52
CA ILE A 258 -0.09 -9.57 12.42
C ILE A 258 1.00 -8.75 11.73
N VAL A 259 0.64 -7.92 10.74
CA VAL A 259 1.57 -7.06 10.00
C VAL A 259 1.16 -5.59 9.99
N SER A 260 2.14 -4.70 9.94
CA SER A 260 1.92 -3.26 9.87
C SER A 260 1.60 -2.79 8.45
N VAL A 261 1.09 -1.57 8.32
CA VAL A 261 0.84 -0.92 7.02
C VAL A 261 2.12 -0.83 6.18
N ASP A 262 3.25 -0.52 6.80
CA ASP A 262 4.53 -0.39 6.09
C ASP A 262 5.01 -1.75 5.56
N GLU A 263 4.83 -2.83 6.32
CA GLU A 263 5.14 -4.20 5.88
C GLU A 263 4.27 -4.62 4.67
N ILE A 264 3.00 -4.20 4.66
CA ILE A 264 2.08 -4.45 3.54
C ILE A 264 2.52 -3.64 2.30
N CYS A 265 2.84 -2.36 2.46
CA CYS A 265 3.32 -1.52 1.37
C CYS A 265 4.60 -2.08 0.73
N ALA A 266 5.55 -2.54 1.54
CA ALA A 266 6.76 -3.21 1.05
C ALA A 266 6.42 -4.47 0.25
N ALA A 267 5.46 -5.28 0.71
CA ALA A 267 5.00 -6.46 -0.02
C ALA A 267 4.32 -6.11 -1.37
N ILE A 268 3.64 -4.97 -1.48
CA ILE A 268 3.11 -4.49 -2.77
C ILE A 268 4.27 -4.17 -3.72
N GLU A 269 5.32 -3.50 -3.24
CA GLU A 269 6.53 -3.24 -4.04
C GLU A 269 7.18 -4.55 -4.48
N ASP A 270 7.35 -5.52 -3.58
CA ASP A 270 7.94 -6.82 -3.91
C ASP A 270 7.15 -7.55 -5.01
N ILE A 271 5.82 -7.61 -4.90
CA ILE A 271 4.99 -8.26 -5.93
C ILE A 271 5.12 -7.53 -7.26
N PHE A 272 5.16 -6.20 -7.25
CA PHE A 272 5.40 -5.42 -8.45
C PHE A 272 6.77 -5.70 -9.06
N GLN A 273 7.83 -5.85 -8.25
CA GLN A 273 9.17 -6.18 -8.74
C GLN A 273 9.24 -7.58 -9.36
N GLU A 274 8.53 -8.56 -8.77
CA GLU A 274 8.48 -9.94 -9.24
C GLU A 274 7.61 -10.14 -10.48
N THR A 275 6.46 -9.48 -10.53
CA THR A 275 5.39 -9.81 -11.48
C THR A 275 4.97 -8.67 -12.41
N ARG A 276 5.42 -7.44 -12.12
CA ARG A 276 4.95 -6.20 -12.75
C ARG A 276 3.45 -5.94 -12.58
N THR A 277 2.81 -6.64 -11.65
CA THR A 277 1.41 -6.42 -11.27
C THR A 277 1.33 -5.63 -9.97
N ILE A 278 0.40 -4.68 -9.93
CA ILE A 278 0.12 -3.87 -8.76
C ILE A 278 -0.96 -4.59 -7.95
N SER A 279 -0.60 -5.06 -6.76
CA SER A 279 -1.57 -5.69 -5.85
C SER A 279 -2.27 -4.62 -5.01
N GLU A 280 -3.53 -4.89 -4.64
CA GLU A 280 -4.18 -4.09 -3.60
C GLU A 280 -3.57 -4.43 -2.22
N PRO A 281 -3.72 -3.60 -1.18
CA PRO A 281 -3.17 -3.88 0.15
C PRO A 281 -3.56 -5.25 0.72
N ALA A 282 -4.82 -5.68 0.54
CA ALA A 282 -5.27 -7.00 0.97
C ALA A 282 -4.61 -8.13 0.13
N GLY A 283 -4.34 -7.88 -1.15
CA GLY A 283 -3.64 -8.78 -2.06
C GLY A 283 -2.21 -9.10 -1.61
N ALA A 284 -1.48 -8.08 -1.15
CA ALA A 284 -0.09 -8.23 -0.70
C ALA A 284 0.05 -8.73 0.75
N LEU A 285 -1.04 -8.77 1.51
CA LEU A 285 -1.04 -9.07 2.95
C LEU A 285 -0.36 -10.41 3.27
N SER A 286 -0.68 -11.46 2.53
CA SER A 286 -0.08 -12.79 2.72
C SER A 286 1.44 -12.79 2.60
N LEU A 287 1.97 -12.02 1.63
CA LEU A 287 3.40 -11.93 1.40
C LEU A 287 4.10 -11.15 2.52
N ALA A 288 3.49 -10.07 3.00
CA ALA A 288 3.99 -9.34 4.17
C ALA A 288 4.14 -10.26 5.38
N GLY A 289 3.11 -11.08 5.66
CA GLY A 289 3.15 -12.07 6.74
C GLY A 289 4.21 -13.15 6.53
N LEU A 290 4.37 -13.63 5.30
CA LEU A 290 5.43 -14.58 4.93
C LEU A 290 6.82 -14.00 5.22
N LYS A 291 7.12 -12.78 4.74
CA LYS A 291 8.42 -12.12 4.97
C LYS A 291 8.69 -11.92 6.45
N LYS A 292 7.70 -11.45 7.22
CA LYS A 292 7.83 -11.24 8.67
C LYS A 292 8.10 -12.53 9.43
N LEU A 293 7.34 -13.59 9.14
CA LEU A 293 7.45 -14.85 9.87
C LEU A 293 8.74 -15.61 9.52
N THR A 294 9.09 -15.69 8.23
CA THR A 294 10.32 -16.36 7.79
C THR A 294 11.56 -15.70 8.38
N LYS A 295 11.61 -14.37 8.41
CA LYS A 295 12.69 -13.61 9.04
C LYS A 295 12.77 -13.85 10.54
N SER A 296 11.64 -13.77 11.25
CA SER A 296 11.62 -13.95 12.72
C SER A 296 11.96 -15.38 13.15
N LYS A 297 11.54 -16.40 12.40
CA LYS A 297 11.83 -17.81 12.69
C LYS A 297 13.12 -18.33 12.06
N GLY A 298 13.81 -17.53 11.25
CA GLY A 298 15.04 -17.93 10.55
C GLY A 298 14.84 -19.09 9.57
N TRP A 299 13.64 -19.20 8.96
CA TRP A 299 13.34 -20.28 8.02
C TRP A 299 14.20 -20.19 6.76
N LYS A 300 14.71 -21.34 6.31
CA LYS A 300 15.50 -21.52 5.09
C LYS A 300 15.14 -22.85 4.44
N ASN A 301 15.31 -22.94 3.13
CA ASN A 301 15.04 -24.11 2.30
C ASN A 301 13.61 -24.63 2.44
N LYS A 302 12.64 -23.72 2.53
CA LYS A 302 11.21 -24.03 2.62
C LYS A 302 10.46 -23.68 1.34
N ASN A 303 9.44 -24.46 1.00
CA ASN A 303 8.49 -24.17 -0.07
C ASN A 303 7.26 -23.48 0.53
N LEU A 304 7.13 -22.19 0.25
CA LEU A 304 6.17 -21.30 0.91
C LEU A 304 5.27 -20.66 -0.13
N VAL A 305 3.96 -20.69 0.10
CA VAL A 305 2.97 -20.06 -0.79
C VAL A 305 2.36 -18.85 -0.10
N ALA A 306 2.34 -17.71 -0.78
CA ALA A 306 1.54 -16.55 -0.39
C ALA A 306 0.42 -16.33 -1.41
N ILE A 307 -0.80 -16.10 -0.94
CA ILE A 307 -1.91 -15.77 -1.83
C ILE A 307 -1.85 -14.29 -2.20
N ASN A 308 -1.70 -13.97 -3.49
CA ASN A 308 -2.02 -12.64 -4.00
C ASN A 308 -3.52 -12.56 -4.25
N SER A 309 -4.28 -12.10 -3.26
CA SER A 309 -5.73 -12.25 -3.26
C SER A 309 -6.49 -11.30 -4.17
N GLY A 310 -5.88 -10.19 -4.61
CA GLY A 310 -6.56 -9.23 -5.48
C GLY A 310 -5.74 -8.00 -5.85
N ALA A 311 -6.25 -7.27 -6.84
CA ALA A 311 -5.58 -6.11 -7.45
C ALA A 311 -6.52 -4.91 -7.73
N ASN A 312 -7.67 -4.81 -7.06
CA ASN A 312 -8.60 -3.70 -7.24
C ASN A 312 -8.18 -2.46 -6.42
N LEU A 313 -7.07 -1.85 -6.80
CA LEU A 313 -6.53 -0.64 -6.18
C LEU A 313 -7.01 0.63 -6.89
N ASN A 314 -7.37 1.69 -6.13
CA ASN A 314 -7.48 3.03 -6.72
C ASN A 314 -6.09 3.60 -7.01
N PHE A 315 -5.84 4.04 -8.24
CA PHE A 315 -4.54 4.54 -8.68
C PHE A 315 -3.99 5.67 -7.78
N ASP A 316 -4.83 6.57 -7.28
CA ASP A 316 -4.40 7.65 -6.38
C ASP A 316 -3.72 7.14 -5.11
N ARG A 317 -4.09 5.94 -4.63
CA ARG A 317 -3.48 5.32 -3.44
C ARG A 317 -2.04 4.89 -3.66
N LEU A 318 -1.57 4.79 -4.92
CA LEU A 318 -0.18 4.45 -5.20
C LEU A 318 0.79 5.48 -4.65
N SER A 319 0.43 6.77 -4.69
CA SER A 319 1.27 7.83 -4.12
C SER A 319 1.57 7.57 -2.64
N HIS A 320 0.54 7.30 -1.85
CA HIS A 320 0.66 6.95 -0.43
C HIS A 320 1.41 5.63 -0.19
N ILE A 321 1.20 4.61 -1.05
CA ILE A 321 1.95 3.35 -0.95
C ILE A 321 3.45 3.60 -1.18
N VAL A 322 3.82 4.31 -2.25
CA VAL A 322 5.22 4.62 -2.60
C VAL A 322 5.88 5.43 -1.48
N GLU A 323 5.19 6.41 -0.94
CA GLU A 323 5.67 7.20 0.19
C GLU A 323 5.91 6.33 1.43
N ARG A 324 4.96 5.45 1.78
CA ARG A 324 5.10 4.52 2.91
C ARG A 324 6.24 3.53 2.75
N VAL A 325 6.45 3.00 1.53
CA VAL A 325 7.59 2.11 1.22
C VAL A 325 8.92 2.81 1.51
N GLN A 326 9.09 4.03 0.99
CA GLN A 326 10.33 4.81 1.16
C GLN A 326 10.64 5.06 2.64
N LEU A 327 9.60 5.36 3.43
CA LEU A 327 9.70 5.60 4.86
C LEU A 327 9.95 4.32 5.68
N GLY A 328 9.26 3.23 5.34
CA GLY A 328 9.27 1.97 6.10
C GLY A 328 10.54 1.13 5.91
N GLU A 329 11.11 1.13 4.71
CA GLU A 329 12.31 0.34 4.42
C GLU A 329 13.62 1.02 4.87
N LYS A 330 13.52 2.21 5.47
CA LYS A 330 14.69 3.01 5.86
C LYS A 330 15.62 3.25 4.67
N LYS A 331 15.05 3.34 3.46
CA LYS A 331 15.71 3.66 2.19
C LYS A 331 16.04 5.16 2.09
N GLU A 332 15.63 5.95 3.06
CA GLU A 332 15.87 7.38 3.13
C GLU A 332 16.35 7.80 4.53
N ALA A 333 17.34 8.68 4.57
CA ALA A 333 17.80 9.34 5.78
C ALA A 333 17.24 10.76 5.79
N LEU A 334 16.36 11.04 6.74
CA LEU A 334 15.73 12.36 6.94
C LEU A 334 16.45 13.09 8.06
N LEU A 335 17.05 14.24 7.77
CA LEU A 335 17.88 14.99 8.70
C LEU A 335 17.43 16.46 8.77
N SER A 336 17.48 17.02 9.97
CA SER A 336 17.59 18.46 10.16
C SER A 336 19.05 18.78 10.46
N VAL A 337 19.65 19.65 9.65
CA VAL A 337 21.06 20.04 9.80
C VAL A 337 21.14 21.55 9.97
N CYS A 338 21.76 21.94 11.07
CA CYS A 338 22.02 23.32 11.41
C CYS A 338 23.30 23.80 10.71
N ILE A 339 23.23 24.95 10.03
CA ILE A 339 24.36 25.63 9.38
C ILE A 339 24.44 27.09 9.84
N PRO A 340 25.64 27.71 9.88
CA PRO A 340 25.75 29.14 10.14
C PRO A 340 25.09 29.96 9.02
N GLU A 341 24.35 31.00 9.38
CA GLU A 341 23.66 31.90 8.43
C GLU A 341 24.65 32.93 7.84
N GLU A 342 25.65 32.42 7.13
CA GLU A 342 26.74 33.18 6.54
C GLU A 342 26.86 32.92 5.04
N LYS A 343 27.36 33.92 4.31
CA LYS A 343 27.54 33.84 2.86
C LYS A 343 28.45 32.67 2.49
N GLY A 344 27.90 31.69 1.77
CA GLY A 344 28.61 30.50 1.29
C GLY A 344 28.40 29.24 2.15
N SER A 345 27.85 29.35 3.36
CA SER A 345 27.57 28.19 4.24
C SER A 345 26.66 27.16 3.58
N PHE A 346 25.60 27.61 2.93
CA PHE A 346 24.68 26.76 2.16
C PHE A 346 25.41 25.92 1.11
N ARG A 347 26.24 26.58 0.29
CA ARG A 347 27.00 25.91 -0.78
C ARG A 347 28.03 24.93 -0.21
N GLN A 348 28.71 25.32 0.87
CA GLN A 348 29.67 24.46 1.55
C GLN A 348 28.99 23.20 2.10
N PHE A 349 27.83 23.33 2.72
CA PHE A 349 27.05 22.19 3.19
C PHE A 349 26.64 21.27 2.04
N CYS A 350 26.12 21.81 0.94
CA CYS A 350 25.79 20.99 -0.23
C CYS A 350 27.02 20.25 -0.78
N LYS A 351 28.20 20.89 -0.79
CA LYS A 351 29.47 20.26 -1.19
C LYS A 351 29.85 19.11 -0.23
N ASP A 352 29.61 19.30 1.06
CA ASP A 352 29.88 18.30 2.10
C ASP A 352 28.92 17.11 2.09
N LEU A 353 27.73 17.24 1.51
CA LEU A 353 26.85 16.10 1.19
C LEU A 353 27.44 15.19 0.09
N GLY A 354 28.34 15.72 -0.74
CA GLY A 354 29.04 14.97 -1.78
C GLY A 354 28.13 14.48 -2.90
N LYS A 355 28.38 13.26 -3.39
CA LYS A 355 27.63 12.64 -4.51
C LYS A 355 26.40 11.83 -4.06
N ARG A 356 25.89 12.10 -2.86
CA ARG A 356 24.70 11.41 -2.34
C ARG A 356 23.48 11.77 -3.19
N MET A 357 22.57 10.81 -3.33
CA MET A 357 21.31 11.04 -4.04
C MET A 357 20.35 11.76 -3.10
N ILE A 358 20.32 13.08 -3.22
CA ILE A 358 19.42 13.95 -2.46
C ILE A 358 18.01 13.78 -3.03
N THR A 359 17.06 13.48 -2.15
CA THR A 359 15.65 13.30 -2.50
C THR A 359 14.84 14.53 -2.13
N GLU A 360 15.17 15.18 -1.02
CA GLU A 360 14.60 16.47 -0.61
C GLU A 360 15.69 17.38 -0.04
N PHE A 361 15.61 18.66 -0.36
CA PHE A 361 16.49 19.69 0.19
C PHE A 361 15.70 20.99 0.30
N ASN A 362 15.30 21.34 1.51
CA ASN A 362 14.44 22.48 1.78
C ASN A 362 15.09 23.41 2.81
N TYR A 363 15.06 24.70 2.50
CA TYR A 363 15.69 25.78 3.26
C TYR A 363 14.96 27.10 3.01
N ARG A 364 14.83 27.90 4.08
CA ARG A 364 14.43 29.29 4.05
C ARG A 364 15.32 30.05 5.01
N ILE A 365 15.73 31.24 4.61
CA ILE A 365 16.42 32.19 5.48
C ILE A 365 15.54 32.56 6.67
N ASP A 366 16.17 32.72 7.83
CA ASP A 366 15.53 33.09 9.09
C ASP A 366 16.39 34.16 9.80
N ASP A 367 15.82 34.85 10.79
CA ASP A 367 16.50 35.89 11.59
C ASP A 367 17.52 35.31 12.60
N GLU A 368 17.61 33.98 12.68
CA GLU A 368 18.53 33.28 13.56
C GLU A 368 19.98 33.29 13.01
N LYS A 369 20.97 33.22 13.92
CA LYS A 369 22.39 33.10 13.54
C LYS A 369 22.72 31.77 12.84
N GLU A 370 21.81 30.82 12.92
CA GLU A 370 21.93 29.50 12.36
C GLU A 370 20.63 29.14 11.63
N ALA A 371 20.74 28.56 10.43
CA ALA A 371 19.59 28.02 9.72
C ALA A 371 19.49 26.51 9.85
N ASN A 372 18.24 26.05 9.91
CA ASN A 372 17.92 24.63 9.87
C ASN A 372 17.58 24.21 8.44
N ILE A 373 18.43 23.39 7.84
CA ILE A 373 18.17 22.75 6.54
C ILE A 373 17.48 21.42 6.77
N PHE A 374 16.39 21.20 6.05
CA PHE A 374 15.74 19.90 5.95
C PHE A 374 16.31 19.14 4.75
N VAL A 375 16.98 18.01 5.01
CA VAL A 375 17.61 17.19 3.99
C VAL A 375 17.11 15.76 4.07
N ALA A 376 16.72 15.22 2.92
CA ALA A 376 16.47 13.81 2.73
C ALA A 376 17.46 13.24 1.70
N CYS A 377 18.08 12.11 2.03
CA CYS A 377 19.02 11.42 1.14
C CYS A 377 18.67 9.95 1.05
N ARG A 378 18.69 9.40 -0.16
CA ARG A 378 18.53 7.96 -0.36
C ARG A 378 19.72 7.20 0.23
N VAL A 379 19.43 6.10 0.93
CA VAL A 379 20.42 5.17 1.49
C VAL A 379 20.14 3.76 0.96
N ASN A 380 21.18 3.09 0.46
CA ASN A 380 21.11 1.76 -0.15
C ASN A 380 21.46 0.65 0.87
N GLU A 381 22.36 0.91 1.82
CA GLU A 381 22.69 -0.05 2.90
C GLU A 381 21.88 0.20 4.19
N GLY A 382 20.77 0.92 4.07
CA GLY A 382 19.83 1.25 5.16
C GLY A 382 20.52 1.89 6.37
N ILE A 383 20.29 1.33 7.56
CA ILE A 383 20.75 1.88 8.85
C ILE A 383 22.28 2.04 8.91
N LYS A 384 23.04 1.12 8.29
CA LYS A 384 24.51 1.17 8.33
C LYS A 384 25.03 2.40 7.58
N GLU A 385 24.52 2.62 6.37
CA GLU A 385 24.87 3.80 5.59
C GLU A 385 24.38 5.09 6.24
N LYS A 386 23.14 5.14 6.73
CA LYS A 386 22.61 6.29 7.48
C LYS A 386 23.52 6.66 8.66
N SER A 387 23.93 5.67 9.44
CA SER A 387 24.81 5.88 10.60
C SER A 387 26.19 6.42 10.19
N ARG A 388 26.75 5.94 9.08
CA ARG A 388 28.01 6.48 8.52
C ARG A 388 27.82 7.91 8.02
N PHE A 389 26.70 8.20 7.37
CA PHE A 389 26.37 9.54 6.87
C PHE A 389 26.26 10.57 8.00
N ILE A 390 25.52 10.25 9.07
CA ILE A 390 25.40 11.12 10.26
C ILE A 390 26.77 11.35 10.91
N LYS A 391 27.60 10.29 11.02
CA LYS A 391 28.95 10.41 11.57
C LYS A 391 29.86 11.28 10.70
N ASP A 392 29.77 11.18 9.38
CA ASP A 392 30.53 12.01 8.45
C ASP A 392 30.20 13.50 8.59
N LEU A 393 28.90 13.84 8.69
CA LEU A 393 28.46 15.21 8.94
C LEU A 393 28.98 15.75 10.28
N ARG A 394 28.93 14.95 11.35
CA ARG A 394 29.47 15.35 12.65
C ARG A 394 30.98 15.62 12.61
N LYS A 395 31.74 14.82 11.85
CA LYS A 395 33.19 15.04 11.67
C LYS A 395 33.50 16.34 10.94
N LYS A 396 32.58 16.81 10.10
CA LYS A 396 32.69 18.07 9.36
C LYS A 396 32.21 19.29 10.16
N GLY A 397 31.83 19.11 11.43
CA GLY A 397 31.42 20.19 12.33
C GLY A 397 29.92 20.45 12.37
N TYR A 398 29.10 19.65 11.68
CA TYR A 398 27.65 19.80 11.71
C TYR A 398 26.99 19.07 12.89
N SER A 399 25.81 19.55 13.28
CA SER A 399 24.97 18.94 14.33
C SER A 399 23.68 18.33 13.75
N PRO A 400 23.75 17.23 12.97
CA PRO A 400 22.56 16.63 12.36
C PRO A 400 21.64 15.96 13.39
N LYS A 401 20.35 16.28 13.32
CA LYS A 401 19.25 15.59 14.03
C LYS A 401 18.62 14.57 13.09
N ASP A 402 18.59 13.31 13.49
CA ASP A 402 17.94 12.23 12.73
C ASP A 402 16.43 12.26 12.94
N LEU A 403 15.70 12.55 11.86
CA LEU A 403 14.23 12.61 11.81
C LEU A 403 13.64 11.39 11.08
N SER A 404 14.47 10.40 10.70
CA SER A 404 14.04 9.26 9.87
C SER A 404 13.01 8.35 10.54
N ASP A 405 12.86 8.43 11.87
CA ASP A 405 11.84 7.69 12.63
C ASP A 405 10.77 8.64 13.24
N ASN A 406 10.74 9.91 12.83
CA ASN A 406 9.80 10.92 13.32
C ASN A 406 8.58 11.07 12.38
N GLU A 407 7.40 10.63 12.82
CA GLU A 407 6.18 10.67 12.00
C GLU A 407 5.73 12.11 11.64
N MET A 408 5.88 13.07 12.55
CA MET A 408 5.56 14.47 12.26
C MET A 408 6.46 15.00 11.12
N ALA A 409 7.75 14.65 11.15
CA ALA A 409 8.68 15.08 10.12
C ALA A 409 8.33 14.51 8.74
N LYS A 410 7.99 13.21 8.70
CA LYS A 410 7.67 12.47 7.47
C LYS A 410 6.33 12.85 6.85
N LEU A 411 5.30 13.06 7.68
CA LEU A 411 3.93 13.27 7.21
C LEU A 411 3.59 14.75 7.03
N HIS A 412 4.24 15.64 7.79
CA HIS A 412 3.88 17.06 7.81
C HIS A 412 5.06 17.97 7.50
N VAL A 413 6.11 17.97 8.32
CA VAL A 413 7.16 19.02 8.24
C VAL A 413 7.82 19.04 6.87
N LYS A 414 8.05 17.89 6.24
CA LYS A 414 8.64 17.83 4.89
C LYS A 414 7.85 18.59 3.82
N HIS A 415 6.55 18.82 4.04
CA HIS A 415 5.65 19.58 3.17
C HIS A 415 5.47 21.05 3.62
N MET A 416 6.06 21.43 4.76
CA MET A 416 5.83 22.73 5.41
C MET A 416 7.11 23.57 5.53
N VAL A 417 8.29 22.97 5.37
CA VAL A 417 9.57 23.72 5.36
C VAL A 417 9.55 24.70 4.19
N GLY A 418 9.57 25.99 4.50
CA GLY A 418 9.40 27.05 3.52
C GLY A 418 9.15 28.39 4.18
N GLY A 419 8.06 28.55 4.95
CA GLY A 419 7.81 29.76 5.75
C GLY A 419 7.90 31.11 5.02
N ARG A 420 7.77 32.21 5.78
CA ARG A 420 7.98 33.58 5.27
C ARG A 420 9.40 34.04 5.57
N ALA A 421 9.96 34.90 4.72
CA ALA A 421 11.25 35.50 5.02
C ALA A 421 11.13 36.60 6.08
N PRO A 422 12.23 36.91 6.79
CA PRO A 422 12.36 38.12 7.56
C PRO A 422 12.11 39.40 6.75
N LYS A 423 11.60 40.43 7.44
CA LYS A 423 11.20 41.70 6.81
C LYS A 423 12.36 42.46 6.18
N ASP A 424 13.56 42.36 6.74
CA ASP A 424 14.76 43.01 6.26
C ASP A 424 15.23 42.41 4.91
N ILE A 425 15.12 41.09 4.75
CA ILE A 425 15.37 40.40 3.48
C ILE A 425 14.39 40.90 2.41
N ILE A 426 13.09 40.91 2.71
CA ILE A 426 12.06 41.39 1.80
C ILE A 426 12.25 42.88 1.47
N SER A 427 12.60 43.70 2.47
CA SER A 427 12.82 45.14 2.29
C SER A 427 14.04 45.45 1.42
N TYR A 428 15.09 44.62 1.48
CA TYR A 428 16.24 44.72 0.57
C TYR A 428 15.88 44.30 -0.86
N GLY A 429 15.06 43.25 -0.98
CA GLY A 429 14.61 42.67 -2.24
C GLY A 429 14.96 41.18 -2.32
N GLU A 430 13.97 40.38 -2.71
CA GLU A 430 14.10 38.96 -2.97
C GLU A 430 13.57 38.64 -4.38
N GLU A 431 14.38 37.92 -5.16
CA GLU A 431 13.99 37.45 -6.50
C GLU A 431 13.87 35.92 -6.49
N ILE A 432 12.71 35.42 -6.89
CA ILE A 432 12.38 34.00 -6.90
C ILE A 432 12.44 33.46 -8.32
N PHE A 433 13.14 32.34 -8.49
CA PHE A 433 13.22 31.63 -9.76
C PHE A 433 12.86 30.16 -9.59
N ARG A 434 12.09 29.66 -10.54
CA ARG A 434 11.98 28.23 -10.77
C ARG A 434 13.06 27.83 -11.77
N VAL A 435 13.86 26.82 -11.45
CA VAL A 435 14.94 26.30 -12.29
C VAL A 435 14.73 24.80 -12.52
N GLU A 436 14.97 24.36 -13.75
CA GLU A 436 14.93 22.95 -14.12
C GLU A 436 16.32 22.46 -14.52
N PHE A 437 16.75 21.33 -13.95
CA PHE A 437 17.96 20.64 -14.39
C PHE A 437 17.70 19.14 -14.59
N PRO A 438 18.42 18.49 -15.54
CA PRO A 438 18.32 17.06 -15.75
C PRO A 438 18.77 16.32 -14.48
N GLU A 439 17.92 15.41 -14.00
CA GLU A 439 18.14 14.74 -12.72
C GLU A 439 19.29 13.71 -12.83
N ARG A 440 20.39 13.96 -12.11
CA ARG A 440 21.53 13.05 -11.98
C ARG A 440 22.26 13.29 -10.64
N PRO A 441 22.99 12.29 -10.10
CA PRO A 441 23.78 12.49 -8.89
C PRO A 441 24.73 13.69 -9.02
N GLY A 442 24.58 14.67 -8.13
CA GLY A 442 25.36 15.91 -8.14
C GLY A 442 24.82 17.04 -9.04
N ALA A 443 23.69 16.87 -9.74
CA ALA A 443 23.10 17.94 -10.58
C ALA A 443 22.83 19.23 -9.80
N LEU A 444 22.30 19.08 -8.58
CA LEU A 444 22.13 20.18 -7.64
C LEU A 444 23.45 20.93 -7.36
N MET A 445 24.55 20.18 -7.19
CA MET A 445 25.87 20.76 -6.95
C MET A 445 26.45 21.45 -8.17
N ASP A 446 26.22 20.92 -9.37
CA ASP A 446 26.65 21.55 -10.61
C ASP A 446 25.98 22.94 -10.75
N PHE A 447 24.68 23.02 -10.47
CA PHE A 447 23.93 24.27 -10.47
C PHE A 447 24.48 25.28 -9.45
N LEU A 448 24.62 24.86 -8.18
CA LEU A 448 25.16 25.73 -7.13
C LEU A 448 26.61 26.17 -7.41
N SER A 449 27.40 25.31 -8.07
CA SER A 449 28.79 25.62 -8.43
C SER A 449 28.89 26.67 -9.54
N LEU A 450 27.96 26.66 -10.49
CA LEU A 450 27.91 27.66 -11.57
C LEU A 450 27.47 29.03 -11.05
N LEU A 451 26.59 29.09 -10.05
CA LEU A 451 26.20 30.33 -9.40
C LEU A 451 27.32 30.93 -8.52
N GLY A 452 28.15 30.05 -7.95
CA GLY A 452 29.24 30.45 -7.05
C GLY A 452 28.74 31.16 -5.78
N ASP A 453 29.63 31.93 -5.14
CA ASP A 453 29.31 32.63 -3.88
C ASP A 453 28.89 34.09 -4.13
N LYS A 454 28.46 34.43 -5.36
CA LYS A 454 28.13 35.83 -5.70
C LYS A 454 26.79 36.26 -5.12
N TRP A 455 25.82 35.35 -5.10
CA TRP A 455 24.44 35.59 -4.71
C TRP A 455 24.14 34.92 -3.38
N ASN A 456 23.43 35.63 -2.49
CA ASN A 456 22.95 35.04 -1.25
C ASN A 456 21.63 34.30 -1.52
N ILE A 457 21.53 33.05 -1.07
CA ILE A 457 20.33 32.22 -1.26
C ILE A 457 19.42 32.40 -0.05
N THR A 458 18.17 32.78 -0.30
CA THR A 458 17.16 33.08 0.73
C THR A 458 16.04 32.05 0.78
N LEU A 459 15.87 31.27 -0.29
CA LEU A 459 14.95 30.15 -0.37
C LEU A 459 15.57 29.06 -1.22
N PHE A 460 15.41 27.82 -0.79
CA PHE A 460 15.75 26.66 -1.61
C PHE A 460 14.77 25.54 -1.34
N HIS A 461 14.00 25.15 -2.35
CA HIS A 461 13.06 24.04 -2.24
C HIS A 461 13.29 23.08 -3.41
N TYR A 462 13.80 21.89 -3.09
CA TYR A 462 14.10 20.83 -4.03
C TYR A 462 13.45 19.53 -3.60
N ARG A 463 12.75 18.89 -4.53
CA ARG A 463 12.13 17.58 -4.32
C ARG A 463 12.27 16.72 -5.57
N ASN A 464 12.89 15.55 -5.39
CA ASN A 464 13.04 14.54 -6.42
C ASN A 464 12.04 13.40 -6.20
N GLN A 465 10.94 13.43 -6.96
CA GLN A 465 9.92 12.39 -6.96
C GLN A 465 10.06 11.39 -8.11
N GLY A 466 11.28 11.16 -8.62
CA GLY A 466 11.49 10.30 -9.79
C GLY A 466 11.06 10.94 -11.12
N SER A 467 10.98 12.26 -11.15
CA SER A 467 10.83 13.05 -12.39
C SER A 467 12.14 13.04 -13.19
N ALA A 468 12.05 13.10 -14.52
CA ALA A 468 13.22 13.27 -15.39
C ALA A 468 13.95 14.62 -15.18
N TYR A 469 13.22 15.60 -14.63
CA TYR A 469 13.74 16.93 -14.32
C TYR A 469 13.62 17.20 -12.82
N GLY A 470 14.75 17.58 -12.21
CA GLY A 470 14.78 18.19 -10.90
C GLY A 470 14.24 19.61 -11.01
N ARG A 471 13.16 19.91 -10.29
CA ARG A 471 12.60 21.26 -10.19
C ARG A 471 13.05 21.87 -8.88
N VAL A 472 13.70 23.01 -8.97
CA VAL A 472 14.09 23.82 -7.82
C VAL A 472 13.33 25.11 -7.86
N LEU A 473 12.75 25.49 -6.71
CA LEU A 473 12.41 26.88 -6.45
C LEU A 473 13.55 27.47 -5.62
N VAL A 474 14.15 28.55 -6.09
CA VAL A 474 15.28 29.22 -5.43
C VAL A 474 15.00 30.71 -5.30
N GLY A 475 15.26 31.26 -4.13
CA GLY A 475 15.22 32.69 -3.84
C GLY A 475 16.62 33.25 -3.70
N PHE A 476 16.83 34.44 -4.24
CA PHE A 476 18.07 35.18 -4.09
C PHE A 476 17.80 36.55 -3.49
N GLN A 477 18.64 36.94 -2.53
CA GLN A 477 18.66 38.32 -2.04
C GLN A 477 19.24 39.22 -3.14
N ALA A 478 18.40 40.02 -3.76
CA ALA A 478 18.75 40.90 -4.86
C ALA A 478 17.80 42.10 -4.91
N ASN A 479 18.36 43.31 -4.87
CA ASN A 479 17.56 44.51 -5.07
C ASN A 479 17.27 44.74 -6.58
N PRO A 480 16.34 45.65 -6.96
CA PRO A 480 15.97 45.88 -8.36
C PRO A 480 17.15 46.25 -9.30
N LYS A 481 18.25 46.80 -8.77
CA LYS A 481 19.44 47.13 -9.57
C LYS A 481 20.33 45.90 -9.83
N GLU A 482 20.14 44.83 -9.07
CA GLU A 482 20.89 43.58 -9.14
C GLU A 482 20.16 42.49 -9.93
N THR A 483 18.83 42.56 -10.04
CA THR A 483 17.98 41.59 -10.76
C THR A 483 18.46 41.33 -12.19
N GLU A 484 18.87 42.36 -12.93
CA GLU A 484 19.38 42.20 -14.30
C GLU A 484 20.70 41.41 -14.33
N LYS A 485 21.60 41.67 -13.37
CA LYS A 485 22.88 40.96 -13.25
C LYS A 485 22.65 39.50 -12.86
N LEU A 486 21.71 39.24 -11.95
CA LEU A 486 21.32 37.90 -11.52
C LEU A 486 20.74 37.11 -12.68
N THR A 487 19.80 37.70 -13.43
CA THR A 487 19.20 37.08 -14.61
C THR A 487 20.25 36.73 -15.67
N LYS A 488 21.18 37.66 -15.96
CA LYS A 488 22.31 37.38 -16.88
C LYS A 488 23.22 36.26 -16.36
N HIS A 489 23.38 36.12 -15.04
CA HIS A 489 24.16 35.02 -14.47
C HIS A 489 23.42 33.68 -14.63
N LEU A 490 22.11 33.64 -14.37
CA LEU A 490 21.28 32.44 -14.57
C LEU A 490 21.29 31.97 -16.03
N VAL A 491 21.22 32.89 -17.01
CA VAL A 491 21.36 32.55 -18.44
C VAL A 491 22.68 31.83 -18.73
N LYS A 492 23.79 32.25 -18.11
CA LYS A 492 25.10 31.61 -18.30
C LYS A 492 25.19 30.21 -17.73
N THR A 493 24.32 29.83 -16.80
CA THR A 493 24.28 28.46 -16.28
C THR A 493 23.79 27.45 -17.32
N GLY A 494 23.07 27.90 -18.34
CA GLY A 494 22.50 27.05 -19.39
C GLY A 494 21.25 26.27 -18.96
N PHE A 495 20.78 26.42 -17.73
CA PHE A 495 19.56 25.77 -17.25
C PHE A 495 18.31 26.59 -17.59
N PRO A 496 17.20 25.94 -18.00
CA PRO A 496 15.90 26.61 -18.09
C PRO A 496 15.48 27.20 -16.75
N PHE A 497 15.03 28.45 -16.76
CA PHE A 497 14.52 29.13 -15.57
C PHE A 497 13.33 30.04 -15.89
N TRP A 498 12.53 30.33 -14.87
CA TRP A 498 11.38 31.23 -14.91
C TRP A 498 11.41 32.15 -13.70
N ASN A 499 11.18 33.45 -13.89
CA ASN A 499 11.01 34.38 -12.78
C ASN A 499 9.61 34.20 -12.19
N GLU A 500 9.56 33.85 -10.92
CA GLU A 500 8.33 33.61 -10.15
C GLU A 500 8.17 34.67 -9.03
N SER A 501 8.97 35.75 -9.02
CA SER A 501 8.97 36.80 -7.98
C SER A 501 7.61 37.50 -7.84
N LYS A 502 6.78 37.48 -8.90
CA LYS A 502 5.42 38.04 -8.90
C LYS A 502 4.31 36.98 -8.83
N ASN A 503 4.67 35.72 -8.58
CA ASN A 503 3.70 34.62 -8.51
C ASN A 503 2.81 34.80 -7.27
N SER A 504 1.49 34.74 -7.45
CA SER A 504 0.53 34.94 -6.35
C SER A 504 0.69 33.93 -5.22
N ALA A 505 1.17 32.71 -5.50
CA ALA A 505 1.44 31.70 -4.47
C ALA A 505 2.64 32.12 -3.59
N TYR A 506 3.70 32.66 -4.19
CA TYR A 506 4.85 33.17 -3.44
C TYR A 506 4.45 34.34 -2.54
N LEU A 507 3.81 35.37 -3.12
CA LEU A 507 3.38 36.57 -2.38
C LEU A 507 2.42 36.26 -1.22
N SER A 508 1.55 35.24 -1.39
CA SER A 508 0.55 34.89 -0.38
C SER A 508 1.11 34.08 0.80
N PHE A 509 2.15 33.29 0.59
CA PHE A 509 2.59 32.29 1.59
C PHE A 509 4.05 32.37 2.00
N LEU A 510 4.91 32.97 1.18
CA LEU A 510 6.36 32.88 1.33
C LEU A 510 7.04 34.26 1.43
N GLU A 511 6.46 35.32 0.90
CA GLU A 511 6.99 36.70 1.08
C GLU A 511 6.93 37.14 2.54
#